data_AF-Q4ZLM4-F1
#
_entry.id   AF-Q4ZLM4-F1
#
_cell.length_a   1.000
_cell.length_b   1.000
_cell.length_c   1.000
_cell.angle_alpha   90.00
_cell.angle_beta   90.00
_cell.angle_gamma   90.00
#
_symmetry.space_group_name_H-M   'P 1'
#
loop_
_entity.id
_entity.type
_entity.pdbx_description
1 polymer ?
#
loop_
_entity_poly.entity_id
_entity_poly.type
_entity_poly.pdbx_seq_one_letter_code
_entity_poly.pdbx_strand_id
1 'polypeptide(L)'
;MDDAIKCSLERQFPELTGGYHLPRFAKVVAVADAPASAGLCDDFRPRFSVDLQVMGPDGEIDTTLPVLAGVPLPMPVGGDEMGFFAFPEEGTSVVVCFAYGLPHKPYIQTILPHGLTLPKVPKGD
;
A
#
# COMPACT_ATOMS: atom_id res chain seq x y z
N MET A 1 -20.29 21.10 22.31
CA MET A 1 -19.84 21.98 21.20
C MET A 1 -18.88 21.20 20.32
N ASP A 2 -17.90 20.53 20.92
CA ASP A 2 -16.94 19.68 20.23
C ASP A 2 -17.56 18.53 19.43
N ASP A 3 -18.61 17.88 19.93
CA ASP A 3 -19.31 16.82 19.18
C ASP A 3 -20.00 17.34 17.90
N ALA A 4 -20.57 18.54 17.94
CA ALA A 4 -21.18 19.16 16.78
C ALA A 4 -20.12 19.53 15.73
N ILE A 5 -18.94 19.97 16.18
CA ILE A 5 -17.80 20.23 15.31
C ILE A 5 -17.31 18.92 14.68
N LYS A 6 -17.12 17.86 15.48
CA LYS A 6 -16.70 16.55 15.01
C LYS A 6 -17.65 15.98 13.96
N CYS A 7 -18.96 15.96 14.23
CA CYS A 7 -19.95 15.50 13.26
C CYS A 7 -19.95 16.34 11.97
N SER A 8 -19.74 17.66 12.08
CA SER A 8 -19.63 18.53 10.91
C SER A 8 -18.38 18.20 10.07
N LEU A 9 -17.25 17.91 10.72
CA LEU A 9 -16.01 17.52 10.06
C LEU A 9 -16.15 16.16 9.38
N GLU A 10 -16.66 15.14 10.07
CA GLU A 10 -16.86 13.80 9.49
C GLU A 10 -17.83 13.81 8.29
N ARG A 11 -18.82 14.71 8.30
CA ARG A 11 -19.73 14.89 7.17
C ARG A 11 -19.06 15.58 5.97
N GLN A 12 -18.18 16.54 6.22
CA GLN A 12 -17.47 17.27 5.16
C GLN A 12 -16.27 16.48 4.62
N PHE A 13 -15.66 15.65 5.46
CA PHE A 13 -14.45 14.88 5.21
C PHE A 13 -14.64 13.41 5.64
N PRO A 14 -15.39 12.61 4.87
CA PRO A 14 -15.70 11.21 5.21
C PRO A 14 -14.46 10.32 5.40
N GLU A 15 -13.34 10.69 4.80
CA GLU A 15 -12.04 10.03 4.96
C GLU A 15 -11.45 10.15 6.37
N LEU A 16 -11.92 11.10 7.18
CA LEU A 16 -11.49 11.28 8.57
C LEU A 16 -12.07 10.18 9.46
N THR A 17 -13.34 9.78 9.24
CA THR A 17 -14.00 8.74 10.04
C THR A 17 -13.24 7.41 9.98
N GLY A 18 -12.77 7.07 8.79
CA GLY A 18 -12.00 5.84 8.58
C GLY A 18 -10.49 6.03 8.61
N GLY A 19 -9.97 7.26 8.82
CA GLY A 19 -8.55 7.56 8.84
C GLY A 19 -7.80 7.22 7.54
N TYR A 20 -8.47 7.33 6.38
CA TYR A 20 -7.92 6.97 5.06
C TYR A 20 -7.02 8.06 4.47
N HIS A 21 -7.07 9.26 5.04
CA HIS A 21 -6.17 10.37 4.74
C HIS A 21 -4.75 10.15 5.30
N LEU A 22 -4.58 9.22 6.23
CA LEU A 22 -3.29 8.90 6.83
C LEU A 22 -2.66 7.70 6.12
N PRO A 23 -1.37 7.79 5.74
CA PRO A 23 -0.61 6.62 5.35
C PRO A 23 -0.61 5.58 6.46
N ARG A 24 -0.73 4.30 6.11
CA ARG A 24 -0.66 3.18 7.05
C ARG A 24 0.47 2.25 6.69
N PHE A 25 1.04 1.60 7.70
CA PHE A 25 1.91 0.48 7.45
C PHE A 25 1.09 -0.77 7.17
N ALA A 26 1.64 -1.65 6.36
CA ALA A 26 1.07 -2.94 6.05
C ALA A 26 2.19 -3.96 5.82
N LYS A 27 1.87 -5.24 5.98
CA LYS A 27 2.74 -6.35 5.58
C LYS A 27 2.21 -7.02 4.33
N VAL A 28 3.13 -7.36 3.43
CA VAL A 28 2.85 -8.20 2.28
C VAL A 28 2.53 -9.61 2.77
N VAL A 29 1.41 -10.18 2.32
CA VAL A 29 1.02 -11.56 2.65
C VAL A 29 1.07 -12.51 1.46
N ALA A 30 0.95 -11.99 0.23
CA ALA A 30 1.10 -12.76 -0.99
C ALA A 30 1.40 -11.86 -2.18
N VAL A 31 2.00 -12.41 -3.22
CA VAL A 31 2.06 -11.76 -4.54
C VAL A 31 0.76 -12.07 -5.29
N ALA A 32 0.05 -11.02 -5.68
CA ALA A 32 -1.22 -11.15 -6.39
C ALA A 32 -0.92 -11.45 -7.87
N ASP A 33 -1.17 -12.69 -8.27
CA ASP A 33 -1.11 -13.20 -9.66
C ASP A 33 0.03 -12.62 -10.50
N ALA A 34 1.26 -13.02 -10.20
CA ALA A 34 2.44 -12.59 -10.97
C ALA A 34 2.29 -12.96 -12.46
N PRO A 35 2.47 -11.99 -13.38
CA PRO A 35 2.11 -12.17 -14.77
C PRO A 35 3.06 -13.15 -15.46
N ALA A 36 2.51 -14.23 -16.04
CA ALA A 36 3.26 -15.18 -16.86
C ALA A 36 3.61 -14.65 -18.27
N SER A 37 2.98 -13.54 -18.70
CA SER A 37 3.21 -12.90 -19.99
C SER A 37 3.00 -11.39 -19.90
N ALA A 38 3.54 -10.65 -20.86
CA ALA A 38 3.23 -9.23 -21.05
C ALA A 38 1.71 -9.03 -21.24
N GLY A 39 1.21 -7.87 -20.80
CA GLY A 39 -0.20 -7.50 -20.94
C GLY A 39 -0.54 -6.27 -20.11
N LEU A 40 -1.74 -5.74 -20.36
CA LEU A 40 -2.26 -4.58 -19.64
C LEU A 40 -2.36 -4.86 -18.14
N CYS A 41 -1.90 -3.90 -17.34
CA CYS A 41 -2.10 -3.83 -15.90
C CYS A 41 -3.20 -2.78 -15.65
N ASP A 42 -4.35 -3.22 -15.15
CA ASP A 42 -5.50 -2.37 -14.86
C ASP A 42 -6.15 -2.77 -13.52
N ASP A 43 -7.16 -2.03 -13.09
CA ASP A 43 -7.86 -2.28 -11.81
C ASP A 43 -8.55 -3.66 -11.76
N PHE A 44 -8.83 -4.29 -12.91
CA PHE A 44 -9.47 -5.60 -13.00
C PHE A 44 -8.44 -6.74 -12.98
N ARG A 45 -7.25 -6.52 -13.54
CA ARG A 45 -6.11 -7.43 -13.53
C ARG A 45 -4.83 -6.66 -13.17
N PRO A 46 -4.62 -6.40 -11.88
CA PRO A 46 -3.43 -5.71 -11.42
C PRO A 46 -2.22 -6.66 -11.47
N ARG A 47 -1.51 -6.67 -12.60
CA ARG A 47 -0.34 -7.55 -12.84
C ARG A 47 0.89 -7.23 -12.00
N PHE A 48 0.97 -6.04 -11.42
CA PHE A 48 2.07 -5.65 -10.54
C PHE A 48 1.51 -5.22 -9.19
N SER A 49 1.02 -6.21 -8.45
CA SER A 49 0.32 -5.99 -7.19
C SER A 49 0.59 -7.10 -6.16
N VAL A 50 0.24 -6.82 -4.91
CA VAL A 50 0.40 -7.73 -3.78
C VAL A 50 -0.80 -7.64 -2.86
N ASP A 51 -1.04 -8.72 -2.12
CA ASP A 51 -2.02 -8.75 -1.05
C ASP A 51 -1.37 -8.26 0.26
N LEU A 52 -2.11 -7.47 1.03
CA LEU A 52 -1.60 -6.79 2.21
C LEU A 52 -2.49 -6.99 3.44
N GLN A 53 -1.86 -7.08 4.60
CA GLN A 53 -2.51 -6.88 5.90
C GLN A 53 -2.09 -5.54 6.50
N VAL A 54 -3.06 -4.67 6.75
CA VAL A 54 -2.83 -3.35 7.35
C VAL A 54 -2.41 -3.52 8.81
N MET A 55 -1.48 -2.68 9.25
CA MET A 55 -0.95 -2.66 10.61
C MET A 55 -1.54 -1.48 11.40
N GLY A 56 -1.70 -1.69 12.70
CA GLY A 56 -2.01 -0.65 13.66
C GLY A 56 -0.80 0.25 13.95
N PRO A 57 -1.01 1.38 14.65
CA PRO A 57 0.07 2.28 15.07
C PRO A 57 1.07 1.64 16.05
N ASP A 58 0.68 0.54 16.70
CA ASP A 58 1.52 -0.28 17.57
C ASP A 58 2.49 -1.20 16.78
N GLY A 59 2.31 -1.31 15.47
CA GLY A 59 3.09 -2.18 14.61
C GLY A 59 2.58 -3.62 14.54
N GLU A 60 1.41 -3.91 15.10
CA GLU A 60 0.76 -5.23 15.00
C GLU A 60 -0.23 -5.26 13.83
N ILE A 61 -0.59 -6.45 13.36
CA ILE A 61 -1.61 -6.60 12.31
C ILE A 61 -2.98 -6.17 12.85
N ASP A 62 -3.65 -5.27 12.14
CA ASP A 62 -5.01 -4.86 12.47
C ASP A 62 -6.01 -5.94 11.99
N THR A 63 -6.38 -6.82 12.91
CA THR A 63 -7.33 -7.93 12.66
C THR A 63 -8.76 -7.47 12.37
N THR A 64 -9.08 -6.19 12.56
CA THR A 64 -10.40 -5.64 12.23
C THR A 64 -10.55 -5.31 10.76
N LEU A 65 -9.42 -5.15 10.06
CA LEU A 65 -9.39 -4.86 8.62
C LEU A 65 -9.19 -6.16 7.83
N PRO A 66 -9.89 -6.31 6.69
CA PRO A 66 -9.66 -7.45 5.81
C PRO A 66 -8.30 -7.35 5.14
N VAL A 67 -7.84 -8.47 4.58
CA VAL A 67 -6.71 -8.46 3.64
C VAL A 67 -7.10 -7.59 2.45
N LEU A 68 -6.26 -6.63 2.11
CA LEU A 68 -6.40 -5.83 0.90
C LEU A 68 -5.78 -6.62 -0.24
N ALA A 69 -6.60 -7.13 -1.15
CA ALA A 69 -6.14 -7.95 -2.26
C ALA A 69 -5.75 -7.10 -3.47
N GLY A 70 -4.70 -7.51 -4.18
CA GLY A 70 -4.31 -6.92 -5.47
C GLY A 70 -3.94 -5.45 -5.41
N VAL A 71 -3.30 -5.00 -4.32
CA VAL A 71 -2.91 -3.59 -4.15
C VAL A 71 -1.69 -3.29 -5.04
N PRO A 72 -1.78 -2.31 -5.96
CA PRO A 72 -0.71 -2.06 -6.93
C PRO A 72 0.58 -1.57 -6.26
N LEU A 73 1.70 -2.10 -6.72
CA LEU A 73 3.06 -1.74 -6.29
C LEU A 73 3.52 -0.44 -6.98
N PRO A 74 4.35 0.37 -6.30
CA PRO A 74 4.90 1.58 -6.90
C PRO A 74 5.97 1.22 -7.92
N MET A 75 5.98 1.95 -9.04
CA MET A 75 7.09 1.92 -9.98
C MET A 75 8.01 3.11 -9.71
N PRO A 76 9.28 2.91 -9.29
CA PRO A 76 10.20 4.02 -9.03
C PRO A 76 10.59 4.76 -10.32
N VAL A 77 10.63 4.05 -11.45
CA VAL A 77 10.79 4.58 -12.82
C VAL A 77 9.91 3.70 -13.73
N GLY A 78 9.18 4.30 -14.66
CA GLY A 78 8.21 3.56 -15.48
C GLY A 78 7.88 4.16 -16.84
N GLY A 79 7.32 3.31 -17.71
CA GLY A 79 6.78 3.56 -19.03
C GLY A 79 6.16 2.29 -19.61
N ASP A 80 5.59 2.35 -20.81
CA ASP A 80 5.05 1.15 -21.46
C ASP A 80 6.18 0.14 -21.72
N GLU A 81 6.02 -1.08 -21.20
CA GLU A 81 7.04 -2.14 -21.21
C GLU A 81 8.43 -1.72 -20.67
N MET A 82 8.50 -0.70 -19.80
CA MET A 82 9.75 -0.16 -19.25
C MET A 82 9.64 0.09 -17.75
N GLY A 83 10.68 -0.25 -17.00
CA GLY A 83 10.77 0.07 -15.57
C GLY A 83 11.61 -0.95 -14.77
N PHE A 84 11.67 -0.72 -13.47
CA PHE A 84 12.22 -1.68 -12.52
C PHE A 84 11.09 -2.43 -11.82
N PHE A 85 10.95 -3.71 -12.16
CA PHE A 85 9.92 -4.58 -11.60
C PHE A 85 10.55 -5.62 -10.68
N ALA A 86 10.17 -5.58 -9.41
CA ALA A 86 10.51 -6.58 -8.43
C ALA A 86 9.34 -6.70 -7.45
N PHE A 87 8.95 -7.94 -7.16
CA PHE A 87 7.96 -8.20 -6.13
C PHE A 87 8.66 -8.24 -4.76
N PRO A 88 8.09 -7.59 -3.73
CA PRO A 88 8.54 -7.76 -2.36
C PRO A 88 8.22 -9.18 -1.88
N GLU A 89 9.06 -9.71 -0.99
CA GLU A 89 8.79 -10.99 -0.31
C GLU A 89 7.63 -10.87 0.68
N GLU A 90 6.98 -12.00 0.98
CA GLU A 90 6.00 -12.06 2.06
C GLU A 90 6.63 -11.62 3.39
N GLY A 91 5.89 -10.85 4.17
CA GLY A 91 6.36 -10.22 5.41
C GLY A 91 7.04 -8.87 5.22
N THR A 92 7.36 -8.47 3.98
CA THR A 92 7.93 -7.13 3.70
C THR A 92 6.98 -6.03 4.17
N SER A 93 7.53 -5.02 4.85
CA SER A 93 6.76 -3.87 5.30
C SER A 93 6.60 -2.84 4.18
N VAL A 94 5.39 -2.34 4.00
CA VAL A 94 5.06 -1.33 2.98
C VAL A 94 4.22 -0.21 3.58
N VAL A 95 4.21 0.93 2.91
CA VAL A 95 3.31 2.05 3.20
C VAL A 95 2.15 2.00 2.21
N VAL A 96 0.93 1.78 2.73
CA VAL A 96 -0.30 1.82 1.94
C VAL A 96 -1.02 3.15 2.15
N CYS A 97 -1.49 3.70 1.05
CA CYS A 97 -2.26 4.95 0.99
C CYS A 97 -3.56 4.72 0.20
N PHE A 98 -4.50 5.65 0.33
CA PHE A 98 -5.81 5.56 -0.32
C PHE A 98 -5.99 6.79 -1.20
N ALA A 99 -6.12 6.59 -2.52
CA ALA A 99 -6.24 7.68 -3.47
C ALA A 99 -7.51 8.50 -3.14
N TYR A 100 -7.35 9.81 -2.98
CA TYR A 100 -8.42 10.73 -2.57
C TYR A 100 -9.08 10.37 -1.21
N GLY A 101 -8.40 9.60 -0.35
CA GLY A 101 -8.99 9.08 0.89
C GLY A 101 -10.08 8.03 0.66
N LEU A 102 -10.18 7.45 -0.54
CA LEU A 102 -11.20 6.47 -0.89
C LEU A 102 -10.76 5.05 -0.48
N PRO A 103 -11.53 4.34 0.36
CA PRO A 103 -11.15 3.01 0.86
C PRO A 103 -10.94 1.96 -0.23
N HIS A 104 -11.67 2.11 -1.34
CA HIS A 104 -11.66 1.18 -2.48
C HIS A 104 -10.56 1.48 -3.50
N LYS A 105 -9.70 2.49 -3.25
CA LYS A 105 -8.55 2.81 -4.11
C LYS A 105 -7.23 2.77 -3.33
N PRO A 106 -6.87 1.62 -2.73
CA PRO A 106 -5.58 1.48 -2.08
C PRO A 106 -4.46 1.44 -3.13
N TYR A 107 -3.30 1.95 -2.77
CA TYR A 107 -2.06 1.77 -3.53
C TYR A 107 -0.89 1.76 -2.56
N ILE A 108 0.19 1.07 -2.94
CA ILE A 108 1.43 1.10 -2.17
C ILE A 108 2.22 2.32 -2.59
N GLN A 109 2.53 3.18 -1.62
CA GLN A 109 3.34 4.37 -1.86
C GLN A 109 4.83 4.03 -1.89
N THR A 110 5.29 3.23 -0.92
CA THR A 110 6.70 2.93 -0.72
C THR A 110 6.88 1.56 -0.06
N ILE A 111 7.92 0.83 -0.46
CA ILE A 111 8.38 -0.38 0.22
C ILE A 111 9.42 0.03 1.27
N LEU A 112 9.26 -0.44 2.51
CA LEU A 112 10.17 -0.12 3.60
C LEU A 112 11.23 -1.22 3.77
N PRO A 113 12.51 -0.87 3.92
CA PRO A 113 13.59 -1.85 4.09
C PRO A 113 13.63 -2.49 5.50
N HIS A 114 12.71 -2.13 6.39
CA HIS A 114 12.69 -2.62 7.77
C HIS A 114 12.48 -4.14 7.79
N GLY A 115 13.39 -4.85 8.45
CA GLY A 115 13.39 -6.32 8.50
C GLY A 115 14.04 -7.01 7.31
N LEU A 116 14.52 -6.26 6.30
CA LEU A 116 15.21 -6.82 5.14
C LEU A 116 16.73 -6.78 5.32
N THR A 117 17.41 -7.77 4.74
CA THR A 117 18.87 -7.73 4.58
C THR A 117 19.20 -6.85 3.39
N LEU A 118 19.98 -5.79 3.61
CA LEU A 118 20.37 -4.87 2.56
C LEU A 118 21.72 -5.27 1.93
N PRO A 119 21.91 -5.05 0.62
CA PRO A 119 23.22 -5.19 0.01
C PRO A 119 24.19 -4.14 0.58
N LYS A 120 25.48 -4.34 0.36
CA LYS A 120 26.48 -3.32 0.69
C LYS A 120 26.23 -2.07 -0.15
N VAL A 121 25.74 -1.01 0.49
CA VAL A 121 25.59 0.31 -0.13
C VAL A 121 26.77 1.17 0.32
N PRO A 122 27.73 1.49 -0.56
CA PRO A 122 28.82 2.40 -0.21
C PRO A 122 28.24 3.79 0.05
N LYS A 123 28.73 4.46 1.10
CA LYS A 123 28.32 5.83 1.45
C LYS A 123 28.68 6.84 0.34
N GLY A 124 29.65 6.50 -0.50
CA GLY A 124 30.37 7.45 -1.34
C GLY A 124 31.22 8.33 -0.42
N ASP A 125 32.52 8.11 -0.41
CA ASP A 125 33.45 9.17 0.00
C ASP A 125 33.65 10.10 -1.21
#